data_AF-A0A7Y6A7S6-F1
#
_entry.id   AF-A0A7Y6A7S6-F1
#
_cell.length_a   1.000
_cell.length_b   1.000
_cell.length_c   1.000
_cell.angle_alpha   90.00
_cell.angle_beta   90.00
_cell.angle_gamma   90.00
#
_symmetry.space_group_name_H-M   'P 1'
#
loop_
_entity.id
_entity.type
_entity.pdbx_description
1 polymer ?
#
loop_
_entity_poly.entity_id
_entity_poly.type
_entity_poly.pdbx_seq_one_letter_code
_entity_poly.pdbx_strand_id
1 'polypeptide(L)' 'RFAPAAVASYIGAAYWFTSSTSFANPAVPVGRAFSDTFAGIEPASVPGFVAAQLIGAAAGLALVAVLFGRDPEHSA' A
#
# COMPACT_ATOMS: atom_id res chain seq x y z
N ARG A 1 3.67 18.85 7.14
CA ARG A 1 4.97 19.18 6.49
C ARG A 1 5.78 17.96 6.06
N PHE A 2 5.88 16.89 6.88
CA PHE A 2 6.73 15.73 6.55
C PHE A 2 6.04 14.60 5.78
N ALA A 3 4.73 14.68 5.55
CA ALA A 3 3.96 13.60 4.92
C ALA A 3 4.56 13.10 3.59
N PRO A 4 5.00 13.95 2.64
CA PRO A 4 5.59 13.47 1.39
C PRO A 4 6.88 12.67 1.60
N ALA A 5 7.75 13.15 2.50
CA ALA A 5 9.00 12.46 2.82
C ALA A 5 8.75 11.13 3.52
N ALA A 6 7.82 11.10 4.49
CA ALA A 6 7.45 9.88 5.20
C ALA A 6 6.85 8.82 4.25
N VAL A 7 5.98 9.23 3.33
CA VAL A 7 5.42 8.33 2.30
C VAL A 7 6.52 7.82 1.37
N ALA A 8 7.40 8.68 0.86
CA ALA A 8 8.49 8.27 -0.02
C ALA A 8 9.45 7.28 0.67
N SER A 9 9.82 7.54 1.93
CA SER A 9 10.67 6.63 2.73
C SER A 9 10.00 5.27 2.96
N TYR A 10 8.70 5.25 3.26
CA TYR A 10 7.95 4.01 3.42
C TYR A 10 7.89 3.21 2.12
N ILE A 11 7.55 3.86 1.00
CA ILE A 11 7.47 3.19 -0.31
C ILE A 11 8.84 2.65 -0.74
N GLY A 12 9.91 3.41 -0.53
CA GLY A 12 11.29 2.98 -0.82
C GLY A 12 11.71 1.78 0.02
N ALA A 13 11.43 1.80 1.34
CA ALA A 13 11.71 0.68 2.21
C ALA A 13 10.89 -0.56 1.82
N ALA A 14 9.59 -0.41 1.53
CA ALA A 14 8.76 -1.52 1.08
C ALA A 14 9.27 -2.11 -0.25
N TYR A 15 9.76 -1.28 -1.17
CA TYR A 15 10.27 -1.73 -2.47
C TYR A 15 11.50 -2.63 -2.31
N TRP A 16 12.43 -2.29 -1.41
CA TRP A 16 13.68 -3.04 -1.18
C TRP A 16 13.59 -4.18 -0.18
N PHE A 17 12.73 -4.06 0.85
CA PHE A 17 12.71 -5.03 1.95
C PHE A 17 11.50 -5.97 1.92
N THR A 18 10.56 -5.81 0.97
CA THR A 18 9.45 -6.76 0.80
C THR A 18 9.62 -7.56 -0.48
N SER A 19 9.34 -8.87 -0.43
CA SER A 19 9.45 -9.75 -1.59
C SER A 19 8.53 -9.35 -2.76
N SER A 20 7.49 -8.54 -2.50
CA SER A 20 6.54 -8.10 -3.52
C SER A 20 6.94 -6.80 -4.23
N THR A 21 8.06 -6.16 -3.86
CA THR A 21 8.52 -4.88 -4.45
C THR A 21 7.51 -3.74 -4.32
N SER A 22 6.85 -3.61 -3.15
CA SER A 22 5.83 -2.57 -2.85
C SER A 22 4.61 -2.56 -3.80
N PHE A 23 3.50 -3.15 -3.36
CA PHE A 23 2.18 -2.94 -3.98
C PHE A 23 1.31 -2.05 -3.08
N ALA A 24 1.11 -0.82 -3.51
CA ALA A 24 0.23 0.15 -2.87
C ALA A 24 -0.66 0.89 -3.89
N ASN A 25 -0.78 0.34 -5.10
CA ASN A 25 -1.58 0.86 -6.19
C ASN A 25 -2.13 -0.32 -7.04
N PRO A 26 -3.46 -0.57 -7.02
CA PRO A 26 -4.11 -1.62 -7.78
C PRO A 26 -3.85 -1.61 -9.30
N ALA A 27 -3.50 -0.47 -9.89
CA ALA A 27 -3.18 -0.37 -11.32
C ALA A 27 -1.83 -1.03 -11.68
N VAL A 28 -0.89 -1.11 -10.71
CA VAL A 28 0.45 -1.67 -10.93
C VAL A 28 0.41 -3.18 -11.24
N PRO A 29 -0.29 -4.05 -10.48
CA PRO A 29 -0.38 -5.45 -10.83
C PRO A 29 -1.11 -5.70 -12.16
N VAL A 30 -2.07 -4.84 -12.54
CA VAL A 30 -2.72 -4.91 -13.86
C VAL A 30 -1.70 -4.64 -14.98
N GLY A 31 -0.90 -3.58 -14.88
CA GLY A 31 0.13 -3.29 -15.88
C GLY A 31 1.22 -4.35 -15.97
N ARG A 32 1.62 -4.92 -14.82
CA ARG A 32 2.61 -6.01 -14.75
C ARG A 32 2.07 -7.34 -15.28
N ALA A 33 0.76 -7.54 -15.30
CA ALA A 33 0.16 -8.74 -15.89
C ALA A 33 0.25 -8.80 -17.43
N PHE A 34 0.56 -7.68 -18.07
CA PHE A 34 0.76 -7.59 -19.52
C PHE A 34 2.24 -7.50 -19.91
N SER A 35 3.17 -7.87 -19.02
CA SER A 35 4.62 -7.75 -19.25
C SER A 35 5.37 -9.01 -18.82
N ASP A 36 6.20 -9.56 -19.73
CA ASP A 36 7.05 -10.74 -19.47
C ASP A 36 8.43 -10.38 -18.87
N THR A 37 8.52 -9.27 -18.13
CA THR A 37 9.78 -8.85 -17.49
C THR A 37 9.96 -9.52 -16.13
N PHE A 38 11.13 -9.34 -15.49
CA PHE A 38 11.39 -9.81 -14.13
C PHE A 38 10.32 -9.36 -13.10
N ALA A 39 9.66 -8.23 -13.35
CA ALA A 39 8.59 -7.72 -12.50
C ALA A 39 7.18 -8.14 -12.96
N GLY A 40 7.07 -9.03 -13.95
CA GLY A 40 5.81 -9.54 -14.47
C GLY A 40 5.00 -10.30 -13.42
N ILE A 41 3.67 -10.27 -13.55
CA ILE A 41 2.76 -10.99 -12.65
C ILE A 41 1.89 -11.92 -13.49
N GLU A 42 1.72 -13.17 -13.06
CA GLU A 42 0.74 -14.05 -13.68
C GLU A 42 -0.68 -13.43 -13.59
N PRO A 43 -1.43 -13.29 -14.69
CA PRO A 43 -2.72 -12.59 -14.68
C PRO A 43 -3.72 -13.12 -13.64
N ALA A 44 -3.71 -14.42 -13.37
CA ALA A 44 -4.56 -15.06 -12.37
C ALA A 44 -4.26 -14.59 -10.93
N SER A 45 -3.05 -14.07 -10.68
CA SER A 45 -2.63 -13.56 -9.37
C SER A 45 -3.06 -12.11 -9.10
N VAL A 46 -3.48 -11.35 -10.12
CA VAL A 46 -3.86 -9.93 -10.00
C VAL A 46 -4.94 -9.69 -8.94
N PRO A 47 -6.05 -10.46 -8.89
CA PRO A 47 -7.08 -10.26 -7.86
C PRO A 47 -6.54 -10.43 -6.44
N GLY A 48 -5.61 -11.37 -6.22
CA GLY A 48 -4.96 -11.59 -4.93
C GLY A 48 -4.14 -10.37 -4.47
N PHE A 49 -3.36 -9.79 -5.37
CA PHE A 49 -2.62 -8.56 -5.08
C PHE A 49 -3.54 -7.38 -4.81
N VAL A 50 -4.65 -7.23 -5.55
CA VAL A 50 -5.63 -6.16 -5.30
C VAL A 50 -6.29 -6.34 -3.93
N ALA A 51 -6.71 -7.55 -3.58
CA ALA A 51 -7.31 -7.83 -2.27
C ALA A 51 -6.34 -7.50 -1.12
N ALA A 52 -5.07 -7.92 -1.22
CA ALA A 52 -4.06 -7.63 -0.20
C ALA A 52 -3.85 -6.11 -0.01
N GLN A 53 -3.87 -5.33 -1.10
CA GLN A 53 -3.76 -3.87 -1.04
C GLN A 53 -4.96 -3.22 -0.33
N LEU A 54 -6.18 -3.69 -0.62
CA LEU A 54 -7.38 -3.20 0.05
C LEU A 54 -7.37 -3.53 1.55
N ILE A 55 -6.92 -4.72 1.91
CA ILE A 55 -6.75 -5.13 3.32
C ILE A 55 -5.71 -4.22 4.00
N GLY A 56 -4.57 -3.97 3.34
CA GLY A 56 -3.54 -3.06 3.85
C GLY A 56 -4.06 -1.63 4.04
N ALA A 57 -4.85 -1.12 3.10
CA ALA A 57 -5.48 0.20 3.20
C ALA A 57 -6.47 0.27 4.38
N ALA A 58 -7.33 -0.74 4.54
CA ALA A 58 -8.25 -0.82 5.67
C ALA A 58 -7.51 -0.90 7.02
N ALA A 59 -6.46 -1.72 7.11
CA ALA A 59 -5.65 -1.84 8.31
C ALA A 59 -4.92 -0.54 8.64
N GLY A 60 -4.36 0.15 7.64
CA GLY A 60 -3.72 1.45 7.81
C GLY A 60 -4.70 2.52 8.29
N LEU A 61 -5.91 2.56 7.72
CA LEU A 61 -6.95 3.49 8.16
C LEU A 61 -7.41 3.21 9.60
N ALA A 62 -7.60 1.94 9.94
CA ALA A 62 -7.93 1.52 11.30
C ALA A 62 -6.83 1.93 12.30
N LEU A 63 -5.56 1.74 11.94
CA LEU A 63 -4.43 2.14 12.77
C LEU A 63 -4.40 3.66 12.99
N VAL A 64 -4.65 4.46 11.95
CA VAL A 64 -4.75 5.91 12.08
C VAL A 64 -5.90 6.29 13.03
N ALA A 65 -7.07 5.68 12.88
CA ALA A 65 -8.21 5.93 13.76
C ALA A 65 -7.92 5.55 15.22
N VAL A 66 -7.21 4.44 15.46
CA VAL A 66 -6.84 4.00 16.81
C VAL A 66 -5.79 4.91 17.44
N LEU A 67 -4.75 5.30 16.69
CA LEU A 67 -3.62 6.07 17.21
C LEU A 67 -3.92 7.56 17.34
N PHE A 68 -4.76 8.12 16.45
CA PHE A 68 -5.00 9.56 16.35
C PHE A 68 -6.47 9.96 16.44
N GLY A 69 -7.43 9.02 16.44
CA GLY A 69 -8.87 9.32 16.46
C GLY A 69 -9.43 9.71 17.83
N ARG A 70 -8.58 10.01 18.82
CA ARG A 70 -8.98 10.48 20.16
C ARG A 70 -8.37 11.85 20.45
N ASP A 71 -8.78 12.88 19.71
CA ASP A 71 -8.60 14.26 20.14
C ASP A 71 -9.84 14.70 20.94
N PRO A 72 -9.77 14.88 22.27
CA PRO A 72 -10.89 15.39 23.06
C PRO A 72 -11.25 16.84 22.70
N GLU A 73 -10.36 17.56 22.02
CA GLU A 73 -10.46 19.02 21.83
C GLU A 73 -11.45 19.46 20.73
N HIS A 74 -12.03 18.53 19.96
CA HIS A 74 -13.09 18.85 18.98
C HIS A 74 -14.52 18.58 19.50
N SER A 75 -14.69 18.34 20.81
CA SER A 75 -16.01 18.06 21.41
C SER A 75 -16.57 19.12 22.37
N ALA A 76 -15.99 20.32 22.49
CA ALA A 76 -16.59 21.43 23.25
C ALA A 76 -16.10 22.80 22.80
#